data_AF-A0A832W2D0-F1
#
_entry.id   AF-A0A832W2D0-F1
#
_cell.length_a   1.000
_cell.length_b   1.000
_cell.length_c   1.000
_cell.angle_alpha   90.00
_cell.angle_beta   90.00
_cell.angle_gamma   90.00
#
_symmetry.space_group_name_H-M   'P 1'
#
loop_
_entity.id
_entity.type
_entity.pdbx_description
1 polymer ?
#
loop_
_entity_poly.entity_id
_entity_poly.type
_entity_poly.pdbx_seq_one_letter_code
_entity_poly.pdbx_strand_id
1 'polypeptide(L)'
;MSKAAPKTYIASGHSGCAGCCDAFAAKFTLMGAGPNCIVVNPTGCLEVMSTPFPNSSWQVPWIHSLFENAGAVASGVEAALKALGKKNDTKVISIGGDGSTMDIGIGALSGAFERGHDFTYVCMDNEAYMNTGIQRSSGTPYDA
;
A
#
# COMPACT_ATOMS: atom_id res chain seq x y z
N MET A 1 9.75 28.52 18.83
CA MET A 1 8.44 27.98 18.45
C MET A 1 8.68 26.56 17.95
N SER A 2 8.27 25.52 18.66
CA SER A 2 8.39 24.16 18.12
C SER A 2 7.43 24.03 16.95
N LYS A 3 7.92 23.64 15.77
CA LYS A 3 7.04 23.25 14.66
C LYS A 3 6.22 22.07 15.16
N ALA A 4 4.90 22.13 15.01
CA ALA A 4 4.03 20.98 15.27
C ALA A 4 4.58 19.77 14.50
N ALA A 5 4.64 18.61 15.15
CA ALA A 5 5.11 17.40 14.50
C ALA A 5 4.28 17.13 13.23
N PRO A 6 4.90 16.65 12.14
CA PRO A 6 4.17 16.34 10.92
C PRO A 6 3.03 15.36 11.21
N LYS A 7 1.83 15.64 10.69
CA LYS A 7 0.67 14.78 10.89
C LYS A 7 0.88 13.46 10.14
N THR A 8 0.89 12.35 10.87
CA THR A 8 0.94 10.98 10.33
C THR A 8 -0.47 10.42 10.23
N TYR A 9 -0.70 9.58 9.21
CA TYR A 9 -1.95 8.83 9.05
C TYR A 9 -1.78 7.33 9.25
N ILE A 10 -0.59 6.91 9.72
CA ILE A 10 -0.36 5.64 10.39
C ILE A 10 -0.18 5.93 11.89
N ALA A 11 -1.04 5.33 12.71
CA ALA A 11 -0.95 5.39 14.17
C ALA A 11 0.22 4.54 14.69
N SER A 12 0.71 4.90 15.88
CA SER A 12 1.56 4.01 16.66
C SER A 12 0.76 2.77 17.09
N GLY A 13 1.40 1.61 17.13
CA GLY A 13 0.75 0.35 17.54
C GLY A 13 0.52 -0.61 16.38
N HIS A 14 1.60 -1.00 15.70
CA HIS A 14 1.65 -2.07 14.70
C HIS A 14 2.65 -3.14 15.16
N SER A 15 2.55 -4.36 14.64
CA SER A 15 3.41 -5.49 15.00
C SER A 15 4.67 -5.65 14.13
N GLY A 16 5.00 -4.62 13.33
CA GLY A 16 6.21 -4.60 12.50
C GLY A 16 7.50 -4.72 13.32
N CYS A 17 8.54 -5.27 12.70
CA CYS A 17 9.87 -5.39 13.30
C CYS A 17 10.41 -4.04 13.80
N ALA A 18 11.32 -4.07 14.78
CA ALA A 18 12.03 -2.87 15.21
C ALA A 18 12.82 -2.28 14.03
N GLY A 19 12.49 -1.05 13.63
CA GLY A 19 13.10 -0.41 12.45
C GLY A 19 12.49 -0.82 11.11
N CYS A 20 11.30 -1.44 11.09
CA CYS A 20 10.64 -1.86 9.85
C CYS A 20 10.50 -0.73 8.82
N CYS A 21 11.12 -0.91 7.66
CA CYS A 21 11.11 0.06 6.57
C CYS A 21 9.73 0.23 5.94
N ASP A 22 8.93 -0.84 5.86
CA ASP A 22 7.56 -0.79 5.33
C ASP A 22 6.66 0.16 6.12
N ALA A 23 6.82 0.18 7.45
CA ALA A 23 6.05 1.08 8.31
C ALA A 23 6.44 2.54 8.07
N PHE A 24 7.74 2.80 7.89
CA PHE A 24 8.23 4.15 7.56
C PHE A 24 7.75 4.61 6.19
N ALA A 25 7.83 3.76 5.18
CA ALA A 25 7.43 4.13 3.84
C ALA A 25 5.93 4.35 3.71
N ALA A 26 5.09 3.52 4.35
CA ALA A 26 3.65 3.79 4.45
C ALA A 26 3.38 5.13 5.15
N LYS A 27 4.07 5.41 6.26
CA LYS A 27 3.97 6.68 6.98
C LYS A 27 4.34 7.88 6.10
N PHE A 28 5.48 7.84 5.41
CA PHE A 28 5.93 8.94 4.56
C PHE A 28 5.05 9.12 3.33
N THR A 29 4.59 8.01 2.73
CA THR A 29 3.62 8.03 1.63
C THR A 29 2.35 8.78 2.05
N LEU A 30 1.79 8.47 3.21
CA LEU A 30 0.58 9.14 3.68
C LEU A 30 0.82 10.58 4.12
N MET A 31 1.99 10.90 4.67
CA MET A 31 2.37 12.28 4.97
C MET A 31 2.39 13.14 3.69
N GLY A 32 2.86 12.59 2.57
CA GLY A 32 2.80 13.24 1.26
C GLY A 32 1.40 13.26 0.63
N ALA A 33 0.62 12.19 0.84
CA ALA A 33 -0.74 12.08 0.30
C ALA A 33 -1.72 13.04 0.96
N GLY A 34 -1.62 13.24 2.28
CA GLY A 34 -2.60 13.96 3.07
C GLY A 34 -3.84 13.12 3.42
N PRO A 35 -4.83 13.74 4.09
CA PRO A 35 -5.95 13.02 4.70
C PRO A 35 -6.99 12.51 3.68
N ASN A 36 -7.06 13.13 2.50
CA ASN A 36 -8.05 12.81 1.48
C ASN A 36 -7.51 11.74 0.53
N CYS A 37 -7.29 10.54 1.08
CA CYS A 37 -6.87 9.39 0.31
C CYS A 37 -7.57 8.11 0.78
N ILE A 38 -7.67 7.14 -0.14
CA ILE A 38 -8.09 5.77 0.14
C ILE A 38 -6.91 4.86 -0.19
N VAL A 39 -6.57 3.96 0.72
CA VAL A 39 -5.46 3.03 0.57
C VAL A 39 -5.95 1.64 0.20
N VAL A 40 -5.40 1.06 -0.85
CA VAL A 40 -5.58 -0.33 -1.27
C VAL A 40 -4.29 -1.10 -0.95
N ASN A 41 -4.35 -2.07 -0.06
CA ASN A 41 -3.16 -2.78 0.40
C ASN A 41 -3.33 -4.29 0.16
N PRO A 42 -2.59 -4.89 -0.79
CA PRO A 42 -2.56 -6.34 -0.95
C PRO A 42 -1.93 -7.02 0.27
N THR A 43 -2.27 -8.30 0.44
CA THR A 43 -1.65 -9.19 1.43
C THR A 43 -0.11 -9.10 1.37
N GLY A 44 0.51 -8.93 2.54
CA GLY A 44 1.97 -8.78 2.67
C GLY A 44 2.35 -8.28 4.06
N CYS A 45 3.63 -7.99 4.29
CA CYS A 45 4.11 -7.53 5.60
C CYS A 45 3.35 -6.30 6.09
N LEU A 46 3.22 -5.27 5.25
CA LEU A 46 2.53 -4.05 5.59
C LEU A 46 1.08 -4.29 6.05
N GLU A 47 0.36 -5.16 5.36
CA GLU A 47 -1.00 -5.54 5.72
C GLU A 47 -1.01 -6.25 7.07
N VAL A 48 -0.37 -7.42 7.17
CA VAL A 48 -0.38 -8.26 8.38
C VAL A 48 0.08 -7.49 9.62
N MET A 49 1.11 -6.65 9.49
CA MET A 49 1.68 -5.96 10.64
C MET A 49 0.86 -4.75 11.09
N SER A 50 0.12 -4.11 10.16
CA SER A 50 -0.65 -2.90 10.44
C SER A 50 -2.11 -3.17 10.80
N THR A 51 -2.62 -4.37 10.51
CA THR A 51 -4.01 -4.77 10.79
C THR A 51 -4.16 -6.08 11.57
N PRO A 52 -3.38 -6.33 12.65
CA PRO A 52 -3.60 -7.52 13.47
C PRO A 52 -4.95 -7.42 14.19
N PHE A 53 -5.84 -8.39 13.96
CA PHE A 53 -7.18 -8.39 14.56
C PHE A 53 -7.12 -8.24 16.10
N PRO A 54 -7.97 -7.39 16.71
CA PRO A 54 -9.04 -6.57 16.13
C PRO A 54 -8.60 -5.12 15.76
N ASN A 55 -7.30 -4.87 15.69
CA ASN A 55 -6.74 -3.52 15.58
C ASN A 55 -6.38 -3.15 14.14
N SER A 56 -6.30 -1.84 13.88
CA SER A 56 -5.76 -1.27 12.65
C SER A 56 -4.97 0.00 12.96
N SER A 57 -3.81 0.15 12.34
CA SER A 57 -2.97 1.36 12.46
C SER A 57 -3.35 2.45 11.46
N TRP A 58 -4.28 2.22 10.54
CA TRP A 58 -4.64 3.17 9.48
C TRP A 58 -5.62 4.24 9.99
N GLN A 59 -5.28 5.51 9.80
CA GLN A 59 -6.13 6.67 10.13
C GLN A 59 -6.79 7.31 8.90
N VAL A 60 -6.78 6.59 7.78
CA VAL A 60 -7.46 6.91 6.52
C VAL A 60 -8.25 5.68 6.08
N PRO A 61 -9.28 5.82 5.22
CA PRO A 61 -9.94 4.68 4.63
C PRO A 61 -8.93 3.72 4.00
N TRP A 62 -8.97 2.48 4.43
CA TRP A 62 -8.06 1.42 4.01
C TRP A 62 -8.88 0.19 3.66
N ILE A 63 -8.49 -0.50 2.59
CA ILE A 63 -9.10 -1.75 2.16
C ILE A 63 -8.03 -2.81 1.95
N HIS A 64 -8.27 -3.98 2.53
CA HIS A 64 -7.55 -5.21 2.24
C HIS A 64 -7.83 -5.63 0.79
N SER A 65 -6.78 -5.86 0.02
CA SER A 65 -6.84 -6.48 -1.29
C SER A 65 -6.28 -7.90 -1.22
N LEU A 66 -6.69 -8.77 -2.12
CA LEU A 66 -5.97 -10.04 -2.30
C LEU A 66 -4.58 -9.76 -2.88
N PHE A 67 -3.70 -10.76 -2.76
CA PHE A 67 -2.30 -10.61 -3.05
C PHE A 67 -2.03 -10.20 -4.52
N GLU A 68 -2.83 -10.73 -5.43
CA GLU A 68 -2.69 -10.62 -6.87
C GLU A 68 -3.44 -9.45 -7.51
N ASN A 69 -4.39 -8.82 -6.80
CA ASN A 69 -5.42 -7.98 -7.46
C ASN A 69 -5.44 -6.51 -7.04
N ALA A 70 -4.38 -6.01 -6.39
CA ALA A 70 -4.30 -4.61 -5.93
C ALA A 70 -4.60 -3.57 -7.03
N GLY A 71 -4.05 -3.76 -8.23
CA GLY A 71 -4.33 -2.88 -9.37
C GLY A 71 -5.80 -2.89 -9.81
N ALA A 72 -6.47 -4.05 -9.74
CA ALA A 72 -7.89 -4.18 -10.07
C ALA A 72 -8.79 -3.54 -9.00
N VAL A 73 -8.48 -3.73 -7.71
CA VAL A 73 -9.21 -3.10 -6.61
C VAL A 73 -9.04 -1.57 -6.66
N ALA A 74 -7.82 -1.08 -6.87
CA ALA A 74 -7.57 0.35 -7.05
C ALA A 74 -8.34 0.92 -8.24
N SER A 75 -8.38 0.22 -9.38
CA SER A 75 -9.20 0.58 -10.54
C SER A 75 -10.69 0.71 -10.19
N GLY A 76 -11.22 -0.21 -9.38
CA GLY A 76 -12.63 -0.20 -8.95
C GLY A 76 -12.94 0.97 -8.02
N VAL A 77 -12.08 1.25 -7.03
CA VAL A 77 -12.22 2.40 -6.13
C VAL A 77 -12.17 3.71 -6.92
N GLU A 78 -11.23 3.81 -7.86
CA GLU A 78 -11.04 4.96 -8.75
C GLU A 78 -12.29 5.22 -9.60
N ALA A 79 -12.82 4.18 -10.26
CA ALA A 79 -14.04 4.26 -11.05
C ALA A 79 -15.27 4.65 -10.20
N ALA A 80 -15.37 4.12 -8.98
CA ALA A 80 -16.43 4.48 -8.05
C ALA A 80 -16.34 5.96 -7.63
N LEU A 81 -15.15 6.46 -7.32
CA LEU A 81 -14.94 7.88 -7.01
C LEU A 81 -15.27 8.80 -8.19
N LYS A 82 -14.95 8.38 -9.43
CA LYS A 82 -15.37 9.09 -10.65
C LYS A 82 -16.89 9.14 -10.77
N ALA A 83 -17.57 8.01 -10.61
CA ALA A 83 -19.03 7.93 -10.69
C ALA A 83 -19.74 8.80 -9.62
N LEU A 84 -19.11 8.94 -8.45
CA LEU A 84 -19.60 9.78 -7.35
C LEU A 84 -19.20 11.27 -7.49
N GLY A 85 -18.44 11.65 -8.52
CA GLY A 85 -17.95 13.02 -8.71
C GLY A 85 -16.88 13.45 -7.70
N LYS A 86 -16.22 12.51 -7.00
CA LYS A 86 -15.27 12.76 -5.91
C LYS A 86 -13.80 12.51 -6.27
N LYS A 87 -13.52 12.10 -7.51
CA LYS A 87 -12.17 11.70 -7.94
C LYS A 87 -11.11 12.79 -7.77
N ASN A 88 -11.48 14.05 -7.97
CA ASN A 88 -10.56 15.18 -7.85
C ASN A 88 -10.27 15.55 -6.38
N ASP A 89 -11.15 15.16 -5.46
CA ASP A 89 -11.02 15.49 -4.03
C ASP A 89 -10.33 14.38 -3.24
N THR A 90 -10.32 13.15 -3.76
CA THR A 90 -9.85 11.95 -3.06
C THR A 90 -8.84 11.18 -3.90
N LYS A 91 -7.64 11.00 -3.37
CA LYS A 91 -6.57 10.19 -4.00
C LYS A 91 -6.82 8.71 -3.77
N VAL A 92 -6.45 7.88 -4.74
CA VAL A 92 -6.39 6.43 -4.58
C VAL A 92 -4.91 6.04 -4.58
N ILE A 93 -4.50 5.29 -3.57
CA ILE A 93 -3.12 4.86 -3.39
C ILE A 93 -3.12 3.37 -3.16
N SER A 94 -2.35 2.63 -3.96
CA SER A 94 -2.06 1.23 -3.68
C SER A 94 -0.64 1.10 -3.13
N ILE A 95 -0.48 0.35 -2.04
CA ILE A 95 0.84 0.14 -1.41
C ILE A 95 1.03 -1.37 -1.27
N GLY A 96 1.87 -1.96 -2.11
CA GLY A 96 2.13 -3.40 -2.15
C GLY A 96 3.61 -3.72 -1.98
N GLY A 97 3.93 -4.93 -1.55
CA GLY A 97 5.30 -5.44 -1.56
C GLY A 97 5.79 -5.77 -2.97
N ASP A 98 7.09 -6.00 -3.11
CA ASP A 98 7.75 -6.52 -4.33
C ASP A 98 7.04 -7.76 -4.89
N GLY A 99 6.68 -8.75 -4.06
CA GLY A 99 5.96 -9.94 -4.51
C GLY A 99 4.58 -9.65 -5.14
N SER A 100 3.80 -8.74 -4.53
CA SER A 100 2.51 -8.29 -5.10
C SER A 100 2.67 -7.36 -6.31
N THR A 101 3.88 -6.85 -6.57
CA THR A 101 4.13 -5.86 -7.62
C THR A 101 4.76 -6.50 -8.85
N MET A 102 5.89 -7.18 -8.66
CA MET A 102 6.77 -7.66 -9.70
C MET A 102 6.50 -9.12 -10.07
N ASP A 103 5.83 -9.87 -9.19
CA ASP A 103 5.44 -11.26 -9.41
C ASP A 103 3.94 -11.39 -9.64
N ILE A 104 3.17 -11.81 -8.62
CA ILE A 104 1.79 -12.28 -8.83
C ILE A 104 0.82 -11.16 -9.26
N GLY A 105 1.05 -9.93 -8.83
CA GLY A 105 0.14 -8.80 -9.10
C GLY A 105 0.49 -7.96 -10.32
N ILE A 106 1.60 -8.24 -11.03
CA ILE A 106 2.03 -7.44 -12.18
C ILE A 106 0.98 -7.40 -13.29
N GLY A 107 0.25 -8.50 -13.49
CA GLY A 107 -0.81 -8.58 -14.51
C GLY A 107 -1.99 -7.64 -14.22
N ALA A 108 -2.46 -7.61 -12.97
CA ALA A 108 -3.53 -6.71 -12.55
C ALA A 108 -3.10 -5.23 -12.57
N LEU A 109 -1.85 -4.96 -12.17
CA LEU A 109 -1.26 -3.62 -12.21
C LEU A 109 -1.09 -3.12 -13.64
N SER A 110 -0.49 -3.94 -14.51
CA SER A 110 -0.32 -3.63 -15.93
C SER A 110 -1.66 -3.36 -16.60
N GLY A 111 -2.68 -4.20 -16.36
CA GLY A 111 -4.00 -3.98 -16.92
C GLY A 111 -4.66 -2.69 -16.41
N ALA A 112 -4.42 -2.29 -15.16
CA ALA A 112 -4.94 -1.05 -14.60
C ALA A 112 -4.33 0.19 -15.28
N PHE A 113 -3.02 0.19 -15.50
CA PHE A 113 -2.33 1.27 -16.19
C PHE A 113 -2.64 1.33 -17.68
N GLU A 114 -2.77 0.18 -18.35
CA GLU A 114 -3.22 0.10 -19.75
C GLU A 114 -4.60 0.76 -19.94
N ARG A 115 -5.51 0.61 -18.98
CA ARG A 115 -6.83 1.27 -18.99
C ARG A 115 -6.81 2.76 -18.61
N GLY A 116 -5.64 3.30 -18.25
CA GLY A 116 -5.51 4.71 -17.86
C GLY A 116 -6.19 5.07 -16.54
N HIS A 117 -6.28 4.14 -15.59
CA HIS A 117 -6.79 4.46 -14.26
C HIS A 117 -5.84 5.41 -13.52
N ASP A 118 -6.40 6.43 -12.86
CA ASP A 118 -5.66 7.50 -12.20
C ASP A 118 -5.53 7.23 -10.70
N PHE A 119 -4.49 6.47 -10.33
CA PHE A 119 -4.11 6.19 -8.95
C PHE A 119 -2.59 6.06 -8.81
N THR A 120 -2.08 6.26 -7.60
CA THR A 120 -0.65 6.04 -7.30
C THR A 120 -0.43 4.60 -6.86
N TYR A 121 0.56 3.93 -7.42
CA TYR A 121 1.04 2.63 -6.92
C TYR A 121 2.42 2.79 -6.30
N VAL A 122 2.62 2.28 -5.08
CA VAL A 122 3.88 2.30 -4.34
C VAL A 122 4.33 0.85 -4.15
N CYS A 123 5.46 0.51 -4.77
CA CYS A 123 6.14 -0.77 -4.53
C CYS A 123 7.06 -0.62 -3.31
N MET A 124 6.76 -1.38 -2.27
CA MET A 124 7.61 -1.58 -1.10
C MET A 124 8.57 -2.71 -1.40
N ASP A 125 9.71 -2.36 -2.00
CA ASP A 125 10.72 -3.33 -2.37
C ASP A 125 11.63 -3.63 -1.17
N ASN A 126 11.36 -4.75 -0.51
CA ASN A 126 12.22 -5.32 0.51
C ASN A 126 12.89 -6.63 0.01
N GLU A 127 12.89 -6.85 -1.32
CA GLU A 127 13.67 -7.86 -2.03
C GLU A 127 13.35 -9.33 -1.68
N ALA A 128 12.26 -9.60 -0.95
CA ALA A 128 11.80 -10.97 -0.66
C ALA A 128 10.33 -10.98 -0.24
N TYR A 129 9.69 -12.14 -0.28
CA TYR A 129 8.42 -12.36 0.39
C TYR A 129 8.64 -12.44 1.92
N MET A 130 8.82 -11.28 2.55
CA MET A 130 9.19 -11.16 3.97
C MET A 130 8.15 -11.81 4.89
N ASN A 131 6.86 -11.58 4.62
CA ASN A 131 5.76 -12.03 5.51
C ASN A 131 5.68 -13.55 5.64
N THR A 132 6.00 -14.26 4.56
CA THR A 132 5.92 -15.72 4.51
C THR A 132 7.19 -16.40 5.04
N GLY A 133 8.20 -15.65 5.45
CA GLY A 133 9.47 -16.19 5.93
C GLY A 133 10.63 -16.03 4.96
N ILE A 134 10.72 -14.89 4.27
CA ILE A 134 11.87 -14.49 3.44
C ILE A 134 12.09 -15.45 2.26
N GLN A 135 11.06 -15.66 1.45
CA GLN A 135 11.20 -16.41 0.20
C GLN A 135 11.67 -15.50 -0.94
N ARG A 136 12.39 -16.08 -1.90
CA ARG A 136 12.83 -15.41 -3.12
C ARG A 136 11.64 -14.82 -3.89
N SER A 137 11.75 -13.55 -4.29
CA SER A 137 10.89 -12.85 -5.24
C SER A 137 11.66 -12.45 -6.50
N SER A 138 11.00 -11.85 -7.48
CA SER A 138 11.72 -11.25 -8.62
C SER A 138 12.48 -9.97 -8.27
N GLY A 139 12.27 -9.38 -7.09
CA GLY A 139 13.11 -8.31 -6.54
C GLY A 139 14.38 -8.80 -5.86
N THR A 140 14.47 -10.10 -5.51
CA THR A 140 15.64 -10.67 -4.84
C THR A 140 16.90 -10.55 -5.72
N PRO A 141 18.00 -9.95 -5.21
CA PRO A 141 19.27 -9.89 -5.92
C PRO A 141 19.81 -11.28 -6.30
N TYR A 142 20.67 -11.32 -7.31
CA TYR A 142 21.38 -12.54 -7.68
C TYR A 142 22.26 -13.01 -6.50
N ASP A 143 22.19 -14.30 -6.18
CA ASP A 143 22.99 -14.97 -5.13
C ASP A 143 22.68 -14.52 -3.68
N ALA A 144 21.49 -13.95 -3.44
CA ALA A 144 20.97 -13.65 -2.11
C ALA A 144 20.21 -14.82 -1.47
#